data_AF-A0A1I3NQY8-F1
#
_entry.id   AF-A0A1I3NQY8-F1
#
_cell.length_a   1.000
_cell.length_b   1.000
_cell.length_c   1.000
_cell.angle_alpha   90.00
_cell.angle_beta   90.00
_cell.angle_gamma   90.00
#
_symmetry.space_group_name_H-M   'P 1'
#
loop_
_entity.id
_entity.type
_entity.pdbx_description
1 polymer ?
#
loop_
_entity_poly.entity_id
_entity_poly.type
_entity_poly.pdbx_seq_one_letter_code
_entity_poly.pdbx_strand_id
1 'polypeptide(L)'
;MRHLLCLIAICAGTGPALAQGPIFTGESRDYVILRQPQRDHAIELLMRPVNPATGAEPQAVEWERWSPNGPAYTEARRIEWFAAASCASGIESLRIEGPSGTQNQTLGGTRNTISGSINYDSFDPDALDAICQDVAQQATATCGEIPIGEPGCDTVFTRAFGPSMPLPGSAQIRVSGQCSNGPIPATTYVPRLRLTCRLTESE
;
A
#
# COMPACT_ATOMS: atom_id res chain seq x y z
N MET A 1 18.90 -30.05 -39.52
CA MET A 1 17.95 -28.91 -39.51
C MET A 1 18.52 -27.88 -38.53
N ARG A 2 19.51 -27.03 -38.86
CA ARG A 2 19.53 -25.77 -39.64
C ARG A 2 18.41 -24.75 -39.31
N HIS A 3 18.82 -23.71 -38.58
CA HIS A 3 18.28 -22.34 -38.40
C HIS A 3 16.89 -22.22 -37.74
N LEU A 4 16.67 -21.35 -36.75
CA LEU A 4 16.75 -19.88 -36.85
C LEU A 4 17.22 -19.22 -35.54
N LEU A 5 18.19 -18.30 -35.69
CA LEU A 5 18.45 -17.19 -34.78
C LEU A 5 17.30 -16.19 -34.89
N CYS A 6 16.75 -15.72 -33.76
CA CYS A 6 15.87 -14.56 -33.76
C CYS A 6 16.71 -13.31 -33.47
N LEU A 7 16.79 -12.43 -34.47
CA LEU A 7 17.45 -11.13 -34.41
C LEU A 7 16.71 -10.18 -33.47
N ILE A 8 17.44 -9.57 -32.53
CA ILE A 8 17.00 -8.39 -31.80
C ILE A 8 17.00 -7.22 -32.80
N ALA A 9 15.81 -6.75 -33.15
CA ALA A 9 15.63 -5.53 -33.93
C ALA A 9 15.94 -4.31 -33.05
N ILE A 10 16.94 -3.52 -33.45
CA ILE A 10 17.22 -2.19 -32.92
C ILE A 10 16.24 -1.24 -33.60
N CYS A 11 15.13 -0.94 -32.94
CA CYS A 11 14.31 0.20 -33.30
C CYS A 11 14.98 1.48 -32.78
N ALA A 12 15.64 2.22 -33.68
CA ALA A 12 16.00 3.61 -33.47
C ALA A 12 14.72 4.46 -33.50
N GLY A 13 14.00 4.47 -32.38
CA GLY A 13 12.90 5.39 -32.11
C GLY A 13 13.40 6.52 -31.24
N THR A 14 13.26 7.75 -31.73
CA THR A 14 13.37 8.98 -30.94
C THR A 14 12.31 8.96 -29.83
N GLY A 15 12.69 8.40 -28.67
CA GLY A 15 11.82 8.29 -27.52
C GLY A 15 11.61 9.65 -26.83
N PRO A 16 10.49 9.84 -26.12
CA PRO A 16 10.40 10.91 -25.14
C PRO A 16 11.49 10.66 -24.10
N ALA A 17 12.22 11.72 -23.74
CA ALA A 17 13.24 11.66 -22.70
C ALA A 17 12.63 11.04 -21.44
N LEU A 18 13.06 9.81 -21.12
CA LEU A 18 12.82 9.23 -19.81
C LEU A 18 13.40 10.23 -18.81
N ALA A 19 12.53 10.78 -17.96
CA ALA A 19 12.92 11.63 -16.86
C ALA A 19 13.97 10.86 -16.04
N GLN A 20 15.24 11.21 -16.24
CA GLN A 20 16.32 10.72 -15.41
C GLN A 20 16.00 11.20 -14.00
N GLY A 21 15.67 10.26 -13.11
CA GLY A 21 15.54 10.55 -11.70
C GLY A 21 16.81 11.26 -11.20
N PRO A 22 16.71 12.07 -10.14
CA PRO A 22 17.85 12.86 -9.66
C PRO A 22 19.07 11.96 -9.42
N ILE A 23 20.16 12.26 -10.12
CA ILE A 23 21.48 11.66 -9.85
C ILE A 23 22.01 12.34 -8.59
N PHE A 24 21.92 11.66 -7.45
CA PHE A 24 22.51 12.13 -6.20
C PHE A 24 24.04 12.04 -6.30
N THR A 25 24.68 13.17 -6.60
CA THR A 25 26.15 13.34 -6.52
C THR A 25 26.48 14.02 -5.20
N GLY A 26 26.58 13.22 -4.14
CA GLY A 26 27.14 13.61 -2.85
C GLY A 26 27.93 12.41 -2.32
N GLU A 27 28.89 12.64 -1.40
CA GLU A 27 29.69 11.60 -0.74
C GLU A 27 28.92 10.28 -0.57
N SER A 28 29.55 9.12 -0.81
CA SER A 28 28.92 7.81 -0.68
C SER A 28 28.46 7.60 0.77
N ARG A 29 27.25 8.04 1.07
CA ARG A 29 26.60 7.83 2.35
C ARG A 29 25.81 6.54 2.23
N ASP A 30 26.02 5.64 3.16
CA ASP A 30 25.26 4.40 3.22
C ASP A 30 23.80 4.76 3.55
N TYR A 31 22.87 4.47 2.65
CA TYR A 31 21.46 4.83 2.81
C TYR A 31 20.54 3.76 2.25
N VAL A 32 19.32 3.75 2.79
CA VAL A 32 18.18 3.08 2.21
C VAL A 32 16.96 3.98 2.31
N ILE A 33 16.30 4.21 1.19
CA ILE A 33 15.13 5.08 1.12
C ILE A 33 13.96 4.40 0.43
N LEU A 34 12.77 4.66 0.95
CA LEU A 34 11.51 4.44 0.25
C LEU A 34 10.83 5.77 -0.01
N ARG A 35 10.21 5.89 -1.17
CA ARG A 35 9.41 7.05 -1.54
C ARG A 35 8.10 6.59 -2.15
N GLN A 36 7.01 6.90 -1.46
CA GLN A 36 5.68 6.72 -2.00
C GLN A 36 5.46 7.69 -3.18
N PRO A 37 4.67 7.32 -4.20
CA PRO A 37 4.16 8.26 -5.19
C PRO A 37 3.53 9.49 -4.54
N GLN A 38 3.54 10.63 -5.25
CA GLN A 38 3.03 11.89 -4.68
C GLN A 38 1.52 11.87 -4.40
N ARG A 39 0.77 11.08 -5.15
CA ARG A 39 -0.67 10.87 -4.91
C ARG A 39 -0.87 9.89 -3.76
N ASP A 40 -1.85 10.16 -2.90
CA ASP A 40 -2.25 9.21 -1.86
C ASP A 40 -2.73 7.91 -2.48
N HIS A 41 -2.38 6.79 -1.85
CA HIS A 41 -2.88 5.49 -2.27
C HIS A 41 -4.38 5.42 -2.00
N ALA A 42 -5.19 5.06 -2.98
CA ALA A 42 -6.64 5.07 -2.84
C ALA A 42 -7.17 3.64 -2.73
N ILE A 43 -7.94 3.38 -1.67
CA ILE A 43 -8.63 2.10 -1.45
C ILE A 43 -10.11 2.40 -1.26
N GLU A 44 -10.98 1.67 -1.95
CA GLU A 44 -12.42 1.68 -1.72
C GLU A 44 -12.85 0.32 -1.19
N LEU A 45 -13.53 0.32 -0.04
CA LEU A 45 -14.15 -0.86 0.54
C LEU A 45 -15.67 -0.69 0.47
N LEU A 46 -16.33 -1.68 -0.12
CA LEU A 46 -17.77 -1.83 -0.08
C LEU A 46 -18.12 -2.59 1.19
N MET A 47 -19.02 -2.05 2.00
CA MET A 47 -19.51 -2.64 3.23
C MET A 47 -20.98 -3.02 3.07
N ARG A 48 -21.36 -4.20 3.55
CA ARG A 48 -22.75 -4.67 3.55
C ARG A 48 -23.17 -5.10 4.96
N PRO A 49 -24.47 -5.03 5.28
CA PRO A 49 -24.97 -5.61 6.52
C PRO A 49 -24.88 -7.14 6.47
N VAL A 50 -24.50 -7.77 7.58
CA VAL A 50 -24.43 -9.24 7.72
C VAL A 50 -25.82 -9.83 7.98
N ASN A 51 -26.60 -9.17 8.83
CA ASN A 51 -27.93 -9.61 9.25
C ASN A 51 -28.98 -8.53 8.94
N PRO A 52 -29.35 -8.33 7.66
CA PRO A 52 -30.30 -7.29 7.26
C PRO A 52 -31.75 -7.61 7.64
N ALA A 53 -31.99 -8.60 8.50
CA ALA A 53 -33.34 -9.11 8.78
C ALA A 53 -34.27 -7.98 9.19
N THR A 54 -35.42 -7.90 8.52
CA THR A 54 -36.52 -6.98 8.79
C THR A 54 -36.94 -7.12 10.26
N GLY A 55 -36.47 -6.21 11.11
CA GLY A 55 -36.76 -6.19 12.55
C GLY A 55 -35.54 -6.21 13.48
N ALA A 56 -34.32 -6.38 12.96
CA ALA A 56 -33.13 -6.06 13.75
C ALA A 56 -33.13 -4.56 14.05
N GLU A 57 -32.95 -4.19 15.33
CA GLU A 57 -32.74 -2.78 15.65
C GLU A 57 -31.50 -2.29 14.90
N PRO A 58 -31.49 -1.06 14.34
CA PRO A 58 -30.36 -0.54 13.57
C PRO A 58 -29.02 -0.69 14.30
N GLN A 59 -29.02 -0.50 15.61
CA GLN A 59 -27.86 -0.65 16.49
C GLN A 59 -27.35 -2.09 16.69
N ALA A 60 -28.11 -3.10 16.28
CA ALA A 60 -27.71 -4.51 16.28
C ALA A 60 -27.14 -4.99 14.92
N VAL A 61 -27.08 -4.09 13.92
CA VAL A 61 -26.60 -4.45 12.58
C VAL A 61 -25.09 -4.56 12.57
N GLU A 62 -24.60 -5.76 12.26
CA GLU A 62 -23.20 -6.01 11.98
C GLU A 62 -22.88 -5.70 10.52
N TRP A 63 -21.67 -5.19 10.28
CA TRP A 63 -21.19 -4.80 8.97
C TRP A 63 -19.95 -5.60 8.60
N GLU A 64 -19.88 -6.04 7.35
CA GLU A 64 -18.71 -6.72 6.82
C GLU A 64 -18.28 -6.12 5.48
N ARG A 65 -17.01 -6.30 5.14
CA ARG A 65 -16.51 -5.92 3.81
C ARG A 65 -17.06 -6.89 2.77
N TRP A 66 -17.84 -6.33 1.84
CA TRP A 66 -18.33 -7.02 0.66
C TRP A 66 -17.31 -7.07 -0.48
N SER A 67 -16.52 -6.02 -0.68
CA SER A 67 -15.56 -5.92 -1.80
C SER A 67 -14.49 -4.87 -1.52
N PRO A 68 -13.27 -4.99 -2.07
CA PRO A 68 -12.72 -6.17 -2.75
C PRO A 68 -12.47 -7.32 -1.77
N ASN A 69 -12.37 -8.56 -2.27
CA ASN A 69 -12.07 -9.77 -1.49
C ASN A 69 -10.90 -10.57 -2.07
N GLY A 70 -10.33 -11.48 -1.28
CA GLY A 70 -9.30 -12.41 -1.74
C GLY A 70 -8.07 -11.72 -2.35
N PRO A 71 -7.52 -12.21 -3.48
CA PRO A 71 -6.34 -11.62 -4.12
C PRO A 71 -6.51 -10.15 -4.53
N ALA A 72 -7.72 -9.75 -4.92
CA ALA A 72 -8.01 -8.36 -5.29
C ALA A 72 -7.90 -7.43 -4.09
N TYR A 73 -8.23 -7.90 -2.88
CA TYR A 73 -8.05 -7.11 -1.67
C TYR A 73 -6.56 -6.94 -1.32
N THR A 74 -5.77 -8.01 -1.42
CA THR A 74 -4.31 -7.93 -1.25
C THR A 74 -3.69 -6.95 -2.23
N GLU A 75 -4.09 -6.98 -3.50
CA GLU A 75 -3.57 -6.07 -4.52
C GLU A 75 -3.99 -4.62 -4.26
N ALA A 76 -5.23 -4.38 -3.82
CA ALA A 76 -5.70 -3.05 -3.46
C ALA A 76 -4.89 -2.41 -2.32
N ARG A 77 -4.22 -3.19 -1.45
CA ARG A 77 -3.40 -2.68 -0.35
C ARG A 77 -1.92 -2.49 -0.71
N ARG A 78 -1.50 -2.92 -1.90
CA ARG A 78 -0.13 -2.75 -2.37
C ARG A 78 0.10 -1.35 -2.92
N ILE A 79 1.18 -0.74 -2.45
CA ILE A 79 1.70 0.51 -2.99
C ILE A 79 2.93 0.17 -3.83
N GLU A 80 3.03 0.78 -5.02
CA GLU A 80 4.28 0.81 -5.79
C GLU A 80 5.19 1.90 -5.21
N TRP A 81 6.14 1.51 -4.37
CA TRP A 81 7.15 2.39 -3.80
C TRP A 81 8.34 2.53 -4.73
N PHE A 82 8.90 3.73 -4.85
CA PHE A 82 10.26 3.88 -5.34
C PHE A 82 11.24 3.56 -4.21
N ALA A 83 12.16 2.62 -4.44
CA ALA A 83 13.19 2.23 -3.50
C ALA A 83 14.57 2.55 -4.06
N ALA A 84 15.46 3.06 -3.22
CA ALA A 84 16.87 3.22 -3.55
C ALA A 84 17.75 2.90 -2.35
N ALA A 85 18.89 2.27 -2.59
CA ALA A 85 19.89 1.99 -1.58
C ALA A 85 21.30 2.21 -2.14
N SER A 86 22.21 2.65 -1.30
CA SER A 86 23.62 2.81 -1.63
C SER A 86 24.50 2.40 -0.44
N CYS A 87 25.61 1.74 -0.73
CA CYS A 87 26.66 1.36 0.21
C CYS A 87 28.03 1.58 -0.45
N ALA A 88 28.95 2.24 0.25
CA ALA A 88 30.32 2.42 -0.26
C ALA A 88 31.05 1.08 -0.48
N SER A 89 30.82 0.11 0.42
CA SER A 89 31.50 -1.19 0.42
C SER A 89 30.76 -2.32 -0.31
N GLY A 90 29.59 -2.04 -0.90
CA GLY A 90 28.68 -3.06 -1.41
C GLY A 90 27.54 -3.37 -0.44
N ILE A 91 26.35 -3.64 -1.00
CA ILE A 91 25.11 -3.96 -0.27
C ILE A 91 25.05 -5.48 -0.09
N GLU A 92 25.01 -5.94 1.15
CA GLU A 92 24.86 -7.37 1.50
C GLU A 92 23.41 -7.80 1.50
N SER A 93 22.56 -7.04 2.19
CA SER A 93 21.14 -7.35 2.29
C SER A 93 20.29 -6.11 2.53
N LEU A 94 19.02 -6.21 2.14
CA LEU A 94 17.97 -5.24 2.43
C LEU A 94 16.80 -5.97 3.08
N ARG A 95 16.14 -5.27 4.01
CA ARG A 95 15.00 -5.78 4.77
C ARG A 95 13.90 -4.73 4.85
N ILE A 96 12.68 -5.12 4.51
CA ILE A 96 11.47 -4.31 4.62
C ILE A 96 10.51 -5.03 5.56
N GLU A 97 10.14 -4.38 6.65
CA GLU A 97 9.18 -4.86 7.65
C GLU A 97 7.95 -3.97 7.59
N GLY A 98 6.77 -4.57 7.69
CA GLY A 98 5.51 -3.84 7.61
C GLY A 98 4.32 -4.73 7.97
N PRO A 99 3.09 -4.23 7.77
CA PRO A 99 1.87 -4.89 8.24
C PRO A 99 1.70 -6.33 7.74
N SER A 100 2.12 -6.61 6.50
CA SER A 100 1.99 -7.95 5.89
C SER A 100 3.19 -8.87 6.18
N GLY A 101 4.12 -8.48 7.06
CA GLY A 101 5.31 -9.25 7.41
C GLY A 101 6.64 -8.66 6.92
N THR A 102 7.66 -9.51 6.80
CA THR A 102 9.04 -9.11 6.43
C THR A 102 9.41 -9.62 5.04
N GLN A 103 9.95 -8.75 4.20
CA GLN A 103 10.63 -9.10 2.96
C GLN A 103 12.14 -8.89 3.10
N ASN A 104 12.93 -9.88 2.69
CA ASN A 104 14.39 -9.83 2.72
C ASN A 104 14.94 -10.03 1.31
N GLN A 105 15.98 -9.27 0.95
CA GLN A 105 16.72 -9.43 -0.30
C GLN A 105 18.21 -9.52 0.01
N THR A 106 18.85 -10.61 -0.42
CA THR A 106 20.31 -10.80 -0.31
C THR A 106 20.97 -10.45 -1.65
N LEU A 107 22.00 -9.61 -1.60
CA LEU A 107 22.73 -9.08 -2.75
C LEU A 107 24.23 -9.44 -2.74
N GLY A 108 24.74 -9.90 -1.60
CA GLY A 108 26.07 -10.50 -1.45
C GLY A 108 27.24 -9.55 -1.74
N GLY A 109 27.05 -8.25 -1.49
CA GLY A 109 28.10 -7.22 -1.64
C GLY A 109 28.43 -6.86 -3.10
N THR A 110 27.79 -7.50 -4.08
CA THR A 110 28.14 -7.35 -5.51
C THR A 110 27.74 -6.01 -6.13
N ARG A 111 26.89 -5.24 -5.44
CA ARG A 111 26.35 -3.97 -5.93
C ARG A 111 26.50 -2.90 -4.85
N ASN A 112 27.05 -1.76 -5.23
CA ASN A 112 27.20 -0.61 -4.34
C ASN A 112 25.97 0.29 -4.36
N THR A 113 25.10 0.18 -5.37
CA THR A 113 23.88 0.99 -5.48
C THR A 113 22.80 0.21 -6.22
N ILE A 114 21.56 0.35 -5.77
CA ILE A 114 20.37 -0.14 -6.47
C ILE A 114 19.27 0.92 -6.42
N SER A 115 18.42 0.94 -7.44
CA SER A 115 17.19 1.72 -7.45
C SER A 115 16.13 1.03 -8.31
N GLY A 116 14.86 1.25 -8.00
CA GLY A 116 13.74 0.68 -8.75
C GLY A 116 12.40 0.86 -8.05
N SER A 117 11.38 0.15 -8.55
CA SER A 117 10.07 0.05 -7.92
C SER A 117 9.93 -1.23 -7.11
N ILE A 118 9.18 -1.18 -6.01
CA ILE A 118 8.74 -2.35 -5.25
C ILE A 118 7.25 -2.23 -4.91
N ASN A 119 6.50 -3.29 -5.18
CA ASN A 119 5.10 -3.40 -4.76
C ASN A 119 5.05 -4.06 -3.38
N TYR A 120 4.58 -3.31 -2.39
CA TYR A 120 4.58 -3.75 -1.00
C TYR A 120 3.20 -3.55 -0.36
N ASP A 121 2.70 -4.60 0.31
CA ASP A 121 1.43 -4.55 1.04
C ASP A 121 1.61 -3.68 2.28
N SER A 122 1.06 -2.48 2.21
CA SER A 122 1.45 -1.36 3.05
C SER A 122 0.47 -1.09 4.20
N PHE A 123 -0.63 -1.85 4.29
CA PHE A 123 -1.71 -1.61 5.25
C PHE A 123 -2.22 -2.91 5.85
N ASP A 124 -2.44 -2.91 7.17
CA ASP A 124 -3.06 -4.02 7.87
C ASP A 124 -4.53 -4.22 7.42
N PRO A 125 -4.97 -5.45 7.08
CA PRO A 125 -6.32 -5.67 6.55
C PRO A 125 -7.39 -5.44 7.63
N ASP A 126 -7.12 -5.82 8.87
CA ASP A 126 -8.05 -5.72 9.98
C ASP A 126 -8.22 -4.25 10.39
N ALA A 127 -7.14 -3.46 10.31
CA ALA A 127 -7.19 -2.01 10.53
C ALA A 127 -8.09 -1.29 9.51
N LEU A 128 -7.99 -1.65 8.24
CA LEU A 128 -8.83 -1.08 7.18
C LEU A 128 -10.31 -1.45 7.36
N ASP A 129 -10.57 -2.73 7.62
CA ASP A 129 -11.93 -3.26 7.83
C ASP A 129 -12.55 -2.60 9.08
N ALA A 130 -11.80 -2.47 10.17
CA ALA A 130 -12.26 -1.83 11.41
C ALA A 130 -12.68 -0.36 11.21
N ILE A 131 -11.93 0.43 10.42
CA ILE A 131 -12.31 1.82 10.12
C ILE A 131 -13.63 1.88 9.36
N CYS A 132 -13.82 1.03 8.35
CA CYS A 132 -15.05 1.05 7.58
C CYS A 132 -16.25 0.45 8.33
N GLN A 133 -16.03 -0.52 9.21
CA GLN A 133 -17.05 -1.02 10.13
C GLN A 133 -17.50 0.04 11.14
N ASP A 134 -16.56 0.77 11.75
CA ASP A 134 -16.86 1.87 12.67
C ASP A 134 -17.66 2.98 11.97
N VAL A 135 -17.26 3.36 10.76
CA VAL A 135 -18.00 4.32 9.94
C VAL A 135 -19.42 3.83 9.65
N ALA A 136 -19.58 2.56 9.27
CA ALA A 136 -20.89 2.01 8.97
C ALA A 136 -21.79 1.97 10.21
N GLN A 137 -21.27 1.59 11.36
CA GLN A 137 -21.98 1.60 12.65
C GLN A 137 -22.41 3.03 13.04
N GLN A 138 -21.51 4.00 12.91
CA GLN A 138 -21.82 5.42 13.19
C GLN A 138 -22.89 5.96 12.23
N ALA A 139 -22.81 5.60 10.96
CA ALA A 139 -23.79 6.00 9.96
C ALA A 139 -25.17 5.42 10.30
N THR A 140 -25.26 4.13 10.64
CA THR A 140 -26.52 3.48 11.07
C THR A 140 -27.09 4.11 12.33
N ALA A 141 -26.25 4.38 13.35
CA ALA A 141 -26.70 5.02 14.58
C ALA A 141 -27.21 6.46 14.36
N THR A 142 -26.56 7.21 13.46
CA THR A 142 -26.94 8.60 13.15
C THR A 142 -28.21 8.66 12.29
N CYS A 143 -28.32 7.75 11.33
CA CYS A 143 -29.45 7.65 10.41
C CYS A 143 -30.71 7.12 11.13
N GLY A 144 -30.54 6.28 12.15
CA GLY A 144 -31.66 5.61 12.83
C GLY A 144 -32.21 4.41 12.06
N GLU A 145 -31.55 4.03 10.96
CA GLU A 145 -31.88 2.92 10.07
C GLU A 145 -30.62 2.48 9.27
N ILE A 146 -30.74 1.45 8.43
CA ILE A 146 -29.63 0.97 7.60
C ILE A 146 -29.50 1.85 6.35
N PRO A 147 -28.39 2.60 6.17
CA PRO A 147 -28.26 3.61 5.11
C PRO A 147 -27.82 2.97 3.77
N ILE A 148 -28.66 2.11 3.18
CA ILE A 148 -28.36 1.42 1.91
C ILE A 148 -29.46 1.52 0.85
N GLY A 149 -30.67 1.98 1.22
CA GLY A 149 -31.83 2.02 0.31
C GLY A 149 -32.68 3.29 0.37
N GLU A 150 -32.57 4.12 1.42
CA GLU A 150 -33.42 5.31 1.58
C GLU A 150 -32.68 6.63 1.28
N PRO A 151 -33.34 7.59 0.59
CA PRO A 151 -32.78 8.91 0.37
C PRO A 151 -32.75 9.69 1.70
N GLY A 152 -31.56 10.12 2.11
CA GLY A 152 -31.42 11.00 3.28
C GLY A 152 -30.19 10.72 4.15
N CYS A 153 -29.60 9.53 4.02
CA CYS A 153 -28.40 9.16 4.78
C CYS A 153 -27.17 9.02 3.89
N ASP A 154 -26.03 9.47 4.41
CA ASP A 154 -24.75 9.35 3.72
C ASP A 154 -24.34 7.87 3.63
N THR A 155 -23.97 7.44 2.42
CA THR A 155 -23.54 6.06 2.12
C THR A 155 -22.09 5.97 1.69
N VAL A 156 -21.40 7.10 1.55
CA VAL A 156 -20.01 7.18 1.08
C VAL A 156 -19.22 8.08 2.00
N PHE A 157 -18.15 7.53 2.58
CA PHE A 157 -17.30 8.23 3.53
C PHE A 157 -15.85 8.10 3.11
N THR A 158 -15.10 9.20 3.12
CA THR A 158 -13.68 9.20 2.78
C THR A 158 -12.85 9.73 3.94
N ARG A 159 -11.81 8.99 4.33
CA ARG A 159 -10.81 9.40 5.32
C ARG A 159 -9.40 9.37 4.73
N ALA A 160 -8.58 10.34 5.12
CA ALA A 160 -7.18 10.42 4.72
C ALA A 160 -6.28 10.09 5.91
N PHE A 161 -5.26 9.27 5.67
CA PHE A 161 -4.23 8.90 6.65
C PHE A 161 -2.85 9.20 6.09
N GLY A 162 -1.89 9.47 6.97
CA GLY A 162 -0.52 9.80 6.62
C GLY A 162 0.35 10.10 7.84
N PRO A 163 1.54 10.70 7.67
CA PRO A 163 2.49 10.90 8.77
C PRO A 163 1.95 11.67 9.99
N SER A 164 1.02 12.62 9.79
CA SER A 164 0.39 13.37 10.88
C SER A 164 -0.80 12.67 11.52
N MET A 165 -1.38 11.68 10.85
CA MET A 165 -2.55 10.91 11.30
C MET A 165 -2.44 9.50 10.69
N PRO A 166 -1.62 8.61 11.27
CA PRO A 166 -1.42 7.27 10.74
C PRO A 166 -2.71 6.46 10.84
N LEU A 167 -2.86 5.44 9.99
CA LEU A 167 -3.97 4.49 10.07
C LEU A 167 -3.90 3.75 11.42
N PRO A 168 -4.89 3.90 12.31
CA PRO A 168 -4.89 3.21 13.61
C PRO A 168 -4.86 1.69 13.43
N GLY A 169 -4.09 1.00 14.26
CA GLY A 169 -3.94 -0.47 14.18
C GLY A 169 -3.00 -0.96 13.09
N SER A 170 -2.62 -0.14 12.10
CA SER A 170 -1.65 -0.53 11.06
C SER A 170 -0.23 -0.17 11.45
N ALA A 171 0.69 -1.14 11.36
CA ALA A 171 2.11 -0.89 11.58
C ALA A 171 2.72 0.03 10.51
N GLN A 172 3.77 0.76 10.87
CA GLN A 172 4.58 1.53 9.93
C GLN A 172 5.50 0.61 9.10
N ILE A 173 5.98 1.08 7.95
CA ILE A 173 6.94 0.35 7.14
C ILE A 173 8.35 0.73 7.58
N ARG A 174 9.13 -0.25 8.04
CA ARG A 174 10.53 -0.07 8.41
C ARG A 174 11.43 -0.68 7.35
N VAL A 175 12.41 0.08 6.89
CA VAL A 175 13.43 -0.40 5.95
C VAL A 175 14.79 -0.31 6.59
N SER A 176 15.55 -1.38 6.47
CA SER A 176 16.93 -1.47 6.93
C SER A 176 17.78 -2.23 5.92
N GLY A 177 19.08 -2.22 6.11
CA GLY A 177 19.99 -2.97 5.27
C GLY A 177 21.33 -3.19 5.94
N GLN A 178 22.16 -3.96 5.27
CA GLN A 178 23.52 -4.27 5.67
C GLN A 178 24.45 -3.99 4.49
N CYS A 179 25.47 -3.17 4.70
CA CYS A 179 26.63 -3.07 3.83
C CYS A 179 27.69 -4.08 4.26
N SER A 180 28.64 -4.40 3.39
CA SER A 180 29.73 -5.33 3.70
C SER A 180 30.62 -4.88 4.89
N ASN A 181 30.64 -3.57 5.19
CA ASN A 181 31.41 -2.98 6.30
C ASN A 181 30.56 -2.61 7.53
N GLY A 182 29.23 -2.73 7.49
CA GLY A 182 28.38 -2.28 8.60
C GLY A 182 26.90 -2.12 8.25
N PRO A 183 26.02 -1.92 9.24
CA PRO A 183 24.59 -1.77 9.02
C PRO A 183 24.25 -0.41 8.40
N ILE A 184 23.24 -0.39 7.53
CA ILE A 184 22.59 0.83 7.07
C ILE A 184 21.60 1.27 8.16
N PRO A 185 21.57 2.55 8.57
CA PRO A 185 20.56 3.05 9.50
C PRO A 185 19.14 2.71 9.03
N ALA A 186 18.35 2.15 9.94
CA ALA A 186 16.96 1.85 9.64
C ALA A 186 16.14 3.14 9.52
N THR A 187 15.25 3.19 8.54
CA THR A 187 14.31 4.30 8.33
C THR A 187 12.88 3.79 8.40
N THR A 188 11.99 4.57 9.01
CA THR A 188 10.57 4.22 9.14
C THR A 188 9.71 5.18 8.32
N TYR A 189 8.70 4.62 7.67
CA TYR A 189 7.79 5.30 6.76
C TYR A 189 6.34 5.06 7.16
N VAL A 190 5.56 6.14 7.21
CA VAL A 190 4.10 6.08 7.35
C VAL A 190 3.48 6.26 5.96
N PRO A 191 2.83 5.23 5.40
CA PRO A 191 2.16 5.35 4.11
C PRO A 191 1.00 6.34 4.17
N ARG A 192 0.76 7.03 3.06
CA ARG A 192 -0.40 7.90 2.84
C ARG A 192 -1.52 7.12 2.16
N LEU A 193 -2.72 7.23 2.71
CA LEU A 193 -3.91 6.50 2.29
C LEU A 193 -5.09 7.45 2.17
N ARG A 194 -5.90 7.26 1.14
CA ARG A 194 -7.25 7.78 1.02
C ARG A 194 -8.21 6.59 1.01
N LEU A 195 -8.81 6.29 2.14
CA LEU A 195 -9.74 5.19 2.33
C LEU A 195 -11.17 5.68 2.07
N THR A 196 -11.89 5.01 1.18
CA THR A 196 -13.31 5.24 0.93
C THR A 196 -14.09 4.04 1.42
N CYS A 197 -15.05 4.26 2.31
CA CYS A 197 -15.99 3.26 2.79
C CYS A 197 -17.34 3.55 2.12
N ARG A 198 -17.86 2.60 1.34
CA ARG A 198 -19.17 2.72 0.68
C ARG A 198 -20.11 1.66 1.24
N LEU A 199 -21.27 2.09 1.70
CA LEU A 199 -22.32 1.21 2.20
C LEU A 199 -23.19 0.76 1.02
N THR A 200 -23.49 -0.53 0.94
CA THR A 200 -24.23 -1.14 -0.17
C THR A 200 -25.18 -2.23 0.31
N GLU A 201 -26.21 -2.50 -0.49
CA GLU A 201 -27.03 -3.69 -0.35
C GLU A 201 -26.24 -4.95 -0.70
N SER A 202 -26.60 -6.07 -0.06
CA SER A 202 -26.15 -7.41 -0.42
C SER A 202 -26.87 -7.84 -1.71
N GLU A 203 -26.15 -7.88 -2.84
CA GLU A 203 -26.64 -8.55 -4.07
C GLU A 203 -26.79 -10.07 -3.87
#